data_AF-W2VRL0-F1
#
_entry.id   AF-W2VRL0-F1
#
_cell.length_a   1.000
_cell.length_b   1.000
_cell.length_c   1.000
_cell.angle_alpha   90.00
_cell.angle_beta   90.00
_cell.angle_gamma   90.00
#
_symmetry.space_group_name_H-M   'P 1'
#
loop_
_entity.id
_entity.type
_entity.pdbx_description
1 polymer ?
#
loop_
_entity_poly.entity_id
_entity_poly.type
_entity_poly.pdbx_seq_one_letter_code
_entity_poly.pdbx_strand_id
1 'polypeptide(L)'
;MLSGLDYQDALDLVSGDNEVHTRITSRALTEMLVRMMYWGKLDQTPWTKYVPTWYFKSAEALIESMDEIPERWPNLKKIRLEDEAEIQMALYEDISSEDNDERDADFQDSSPSGKSQSSSGHRTTPPRGAKHKRDSESGASGKSSGGSDSGEPEHKRSRPSQERKQSALARKKYAKLTPGQLKVVEVPGRGVVSRRHYGLLMKFPPGTANAVEPTTGFPDYTPILARVEEADQVRKRWLQADFAELLKSAPWNNMFEDRVRQLLLHRPADLDAKIQDGLSRLVKFMSENRKAFWYTGHWFFVNHGLDAASDQLRQDCDYANKHYKRLIDELVKDGFPESLLEEPGVWTYPSKVCFWVIMDPSHADDSGNRITLQSQLELVDRAEPARAQWNYCDSDEACTQHLSQVLKDRLLDETERGQYNVSDDFP
;
A
#
# COMPACT_ATOMS: atom_id res chain seq x y z
N MET A 1 -11.94 4.72 -10.10
CA MET A 1 -12.31 6.15 -9.92
C MET A 1 -11.18 6.89 -9.22
N LEU A 2 -10.89 8.14 -9.62
CA LEU A 2 -9.88 9.04 -9.04
C LEU A 2 -10.36 9.74 -7.75
N SER A 3 -11.66 9.66 -7.44
CA SER A 3 -12.32 10.47 -6.39
C SER A 3 -12.26 9.88 -4.98
N GLY A 4 -11.73 8.67 -4.79
CA GLY A 4 -11.63 8.04 -3.45
C GLY A 4 -12.99 7.75 -2.80
N LEU A 5 -14.00 7.43 -3.62
CA LEU A 5 -15.28 6.86 -3.18
C LEU A 5 -15.06 5.37 -2.86
N ASP A 6 -15.92 4.81 -2.01
CA ASP A 6 -15.99 3.35 -1.84
C ASP A 6 -16.64 2.66 -3.06
N TYR A 7 -16.79 1.33 -3.01
CA TYR A 7 -17.21 0.54 -4.15
C TYR A 7 -18.68 0.75 -4.44
N GLN A 8 -19.49 0.82 -3.37
CA GLN A 8 -20.93 1.02 -3.48
C GLN A 8 -21.21 2.46 -3.89
N ASP A 9 -20.56 3.45 -3.25
CA ASP A 9 -20.62 4.86 -3.65
C ASP A 9 -20.17 5.08 -5.09
N ALA A 10 -19.10 4.41 -5.54
CA ALA A 10 -18.62 4.51 -6.91
C ALA A 10 -19.58 3.83 -7.90
N LEU A 11 -20.14 2.66 -7.53
CA LEU A 11 -21.12 1.92 -8.33
C LEU A 11 -22.41 2.72 -8.49
N ASP A 12 -22.94 3.28 -7.40
CA ASP A 12 -24.13 4.12 -7.39
C ASP A 12 -23.90 5.41 -8.20
N LEU A 13 -22.71 6.01 -8.09
CA LEU A 13 -22.33 7.18 -8.89
C LEU A 13 -22.28 6.86 -10.41
N VAL A 14 -21.69 5.73 -10.82
CA VAL A 14 -21.59 5.33 -12.25
C VAL A 14 -22.83 4.58 -12.77
N SER A 15 -23.76 4.20 -11.90
CA SER A 15 -25.09 3.69 -12.30
C SER A 15 -26.12 4.82 -12.39
N GLY A 16 -25.91 5.91 -11.66
CA GLY A 16 -26.73 7.12 -11.70
C GLY A 16 -26.36 8.12 -12.81
N ASP A 17 -27.18 9.17 -12.89
CA ASP A 17 -27.10 10.22 -13.91
C ASP A 17 -26.11 11.34 -13.53
N ASN A 18 -24.82 11.02 -13.42
CA ASN A 18 -23.81 11.90 -12.84
C ASN A 18 -22.65 12.23 -13.78
N GLU A 19 -21.97 13.37 -13.57
CA GLU A 19 -20.73 13.70 -14.28
C GLU A 19 -19.54 12.90 -13.70
N VAL A 20 -19.19 11.77 -14.33
CA VAL A 20 -18.10 10.88 -13.86
C VAL A 20 -16.79 11.04 -14.62
N HIS A 21 -16.79 11.65 -15.81
CA HIS A 21 -15.62 11.67 -16.70
C HIS A 21 -14.40 12.39 -16.08
N THR A 22 -14.64 13.42 -15.27
CA THR A 22 -13.60 14.15 -14.50
C THR A 22 -12.95 13.31 -13.40
N ARG A 23 -13.52 12.13 -13.09
CA ARG A 23 -13.10 11.20 -12.04
C ARG A 23 -12.52 9.89 -12.60
N ILE A 24 -12.27 9.79 -13.90
CA ILE A 24 -11.66 8.64 -14.56
C ILE A 24 -10.38 9.12 -15.27
N THR A 25 -9.34 8.29 -15.36
CA THR A 25 -8.13 8.65 -16.13
C THR A 25 -8.43 8.67 -17.62
N SER A 26 -7.76 9.54 -18.37
CA SER A 26 -8.03 9.68 -19.81
C SER A 26 -7.91 8.34 -20.56
N ARG A 27 -6.91 7.51 -20.21
CA ARG A 27 -6.71 6.19 -20.84
C ARG A 27 -7.86 5.23 -20.53
N ALA A 28 -8.19 5.06 -19.25
CA ALA A 28 -9.25 4.15 -18.81
C ALA A 28 -10.63 4.59 -19.33
N LEU A 29 -10.90 5.90 -19.43
CA LEU A 29 -12.15 6.40 -19.99
C LEU A 29 -12.26 6.06 -21.49
N THR A 30 -11.19 6.23 -22.27
CA THR A 30 -11.19 5.81 -23.68
C THR A 30 -11.41 4.30 -23.82
N GLU A 31 -10.71 3.47 -23.02
CA GLU A 31 -10.89 2.00 -23.00
C GLU A 31 -12.34 1.60 -22.62
N MET A 32 -12.94 2.26 -21.62
CA MET A 32 -14.34 2.07 -21.24
C MET A 32 -15.29 2.38 -22.40
N LEU A 33 -15.08 3.51 -23.09
CA LEU A 33 -15.90 3.95 -24.20
C LEU A 33 -15.76 3.02 -25.41
N VAL A 34 -14.56 2.55 -25.75
CA VAL A 34 -14.33 1.52 -26.78
C VAL A 34 -15.21 0.30 -26.51
N ARG A 35 -15.16 -0.25 -25.29
CA ARG A 35 -15.98 -1.41 -24.90
C ARG A 35 -17.48 -1.09 -24.92
N MET A 36 -17.90 0.10 -24.49
CA MET A 36 -19.32 0.50 -24.49
C MET A 36 -19.89 0.76 -25.89
N MET A 37 -19.10 1.33 -26.80
CA MET A 37 -19.46 1.53 -28.21
C MET A 37 -19.55 0.20 -28.93
N TYR A 38 -18.51 -0.64 -28.81
CA TYR A 38 -18.46 -1.95 -29.47
C TYR A 38 -19.59 -2.89 -29.03
N TRP A 39 -19.92 -2.93 -27.73
CA TRP A 39 -20.97 -3.81 -27.19
C TRP A 39 -22.37 -3.16 -27.13
N GLY A 40 -22.58 -1.97 -27.70
CA GLY A 40 -23.90 -1.32 -27.76
C GLY A 40 -24.48 -0.95 -26.38
N LYS A 41 -23.63 -0.49 -25.46
CA LYS A 41 -23.97 -0.16 -24.06
C LYS A 41 -23.96 1.34 -23.73
N LEU A 42 -23.66 2.21 -24.70
CA LEU A 42 -23.64 3.67 -24.51
C LEU A 42 -24.96 4.20 -23.94
N ASP A 43 -26.07 3.89 -24.61
CA ASP A 43 -27.42 4.38 -24.26
C ASP A 43 -27.96 3.80 -22.95
N GLN A 44 -27.36 2.70 -22.47
CA GLN A 44 -27.70 2.04 -21.22
C GLN A 44 -26.88 2.59 -20.02
N THR A 45 -25.98 3.55 -20.26
CA THR A 45 -25.05 4.08 -19.27
C THR A 45 -25.30 5.59 -19.08
N PRO A 46 -26.08 6.02 -18.07
CA PRO A 46 -26.65 7.38 -18.02
C PRO A 46 -25.63 8.53 -18.09
N TRP A 47 -24.44 8.34 -17.50
CA TRP A 47 -23.41 9.37 -17.44
C TRP A 47 -22.65 9.62 -18.75
N THR A 48 -22.79 8.76 -19.76
CA THR A 48 -22.04 8.90 -21.02
C THR A 48 -22.33 10.23 -21.72
N LYS A 49 -23.55 10.77 -21.58
CA LYS A 49 -23.95 12.08 -22.13
C LYS A 49 -23.15 13.27 -21.59
N TYR A 50 -22.48 13.12 -20.43
CA TYR A 50 -21.61 14.17 -19.86
C TYR A 50 -20.15 14.06 -20.32
N VAL A 51 -19.79 13.03 -21.11
CA VAL A 51 -18.42 12.83 -21.59
C VAL A 51 -18.13 13.81 -22.74
N PRO A 52 -17.01 14.56 -22.70
CA PRO A 52 -16.61 15.43 -23.80
C PRO A 52 -16.41 14.69 -25.13
N THR A 53 -16.90 15.27 -26.23
CA THR A 53 -16.91 14.66 -27.58
C THR A 53 -15.56 14.13 -28.07
N TRP A 54 -14.45 14.69 -27.60
CA TRP A 54 -13.12 14.25 -28.00
C TRP A 54 -12.77 12.84 -27.50
N TYR A 55 -13.30 12.41 -26.35
CA TYR A 55 -13.11 11.04 -25.86
C TYR A 55 -13.78 10.00 -26.77
N PHE A 56 -14.98 10.30 -27.29
CA PHE A 56 -15.64 9.44 -28.26
C PHE A 56 -14.83 9.35 -29.56
N LYS A 57 -14.32 10.46 -30.09
CA LYS A 57 -13.44 10.45 -31.27
C LYS A 57 -12.16 9.66 -31.05
N SER A 58 -11.57 9.72 -29.85
CA SER A 58 -10.42 8.88 -29.48
C SER A 58 -10.79 7.40 -29.36
N ALA A 59 -12.01 7.07 -28.93
CA ALA A 59 -12.49 5.69 -28.88
C ALA A 59 -12.84 5.15 -30.29
N GLU A 60 -13.45 5.97 -31.16
CA GLU A 60 -13.71 5.65 -32.57
C GLU A 60 -12.41 5.32 -33.30
N ALA A 61 -11.41 6.21 -33.24
CA ALA A 61 -10.11 5.98 -33.86
C ALA A 61 -9.39 4.75 -33.29
N LEU A 62 -9.60 4.43 -32.00
CA LEU A 62 -9.05 3.22 -31.41
C LEU A 62 -9.76 1.96 -31.93
N ILE A 63 -11.10 1.94 -32.01
CA ILE A 63 -11.88 0.85 -32.62
C ILE A 63 -11.47 0.63 -34.08
N GLU A 64 -11.33 1.70 -34.88
CA GLU A 64 -10.92 1.63 -36.29
C GLU A 64 -9.49 1.07 -36.48
N SER A 65 -8.66 1.14 -35.43
CA SER A 65 -7.29 0.62 -35.41
C SER A 65 -7.14 -0.77 -34.77
N MET A 66 -8.20 -1.34 -34.20
CA MET A 66 -8.17 -2.63 -33.51
C MET A 66 -8.62 -3.77 -34.42
N ASP A 67 -7.70 -4.67 -34.75
CA ASP A 67 -8.00 -5.95 -35.41
C ASP A 67 -8.65 -6.98 -34.46
N GLU A 68 -8.63 -6.73 -33.15
CA GLU A 68 -9.14 -7.63 -32.10
C GLU A 68 -10.46 -7.15 -31.48
N ILE A 69 -11.32 -8.10 -31.12
CA ILE A 69 -12.62 -7.86 -30.48
C ILE A 69 -12.40 -7.38 -29.04
N PRO A 70 -12.85 -6.17 -28.64
CA PRO A 70 -12.71 -5.69 -27.28
C PRO A 70 -13.41 -6.62 -26.28
N GLU A 71 -12.70 -7.05 -25.24
CA GLU A 71 -13.23 -7.96 -24.22
C GLU A 71 -14.56 -7.47 -23.63
N ARG A 72 -15.47 -8.41 -23.38
CA ARG A 72 -16.66 -8.12 -22.58
C ARG A 72 -16.26 -7.75 -21.16
N TRP A 73 -17.05 -6.88 -20.54
CA TRP A 73 -16.99 -6.65 -19.11
C TRP A 73 -17.04 -7.97 -18.35
N PRO A 74 -16.06 -8.29 -17.49
CA PRO A 74 -16.16 -9.44 -16.63
C PRO A 74 -17.38 -9.26 -15.72
N ASN A 75 -18.08 -10.36 -15.43
CA ASN A 75 -19.07 -10.35 -14.35
C ASN A 75 -18.37 -9.87 -13.07
N LEU A 76 -19.06 -9.08 -12.25
CA LEU A 76 -18.56 -8.56 -10.98
C LEU A 76 -18.27 -9.72 -10.02
N LYS A 77 -17.05 -10.26 -10.10
CA LYS A 77 -16.51 -11.24 -9.16
C LYS A 77 -16.09 -10.49 -7.90
N LYS A 78 -16.44 -11.02 -6.72
CA LYS A 78 -15.66 -10.75 -5.51
C LYS A 78 -14.26 -11.32 -5.76
N ILE A 79 -13.27 -10.46 -5.95
CA ILE A 79 -11.89 -10.85 -6.27
C ILE A 79 -11.29 -11.55 -5.03
N ARG A 80 -10.61 -12.69 -5.24
CA ARG A 80 -9.86 -13.39 -4.18
C ARG A 80 -8.39 -12.94 -4.19
N LEU A 81 -7.75 -13.12 -3.05
CA LEU A 81 -6.41 -12.64 -2.66
C LEU A 81 -5.21 -13.06 -3.53
N GLU A 82 -5.41 -13.88 -4.56
CA GLU A 82 -4.31 -14.56 -5.27
C GLU A 82 -3.77 -13.71 -6.43
N ASP A 83 -4.65 -13.07 -7.21
CA ASP A 83 -4.27 -12.29 -8.40
C ASP A 83 -3.43 -11.03 -8.04
N GLU A 84 -3.64 -10.44 -6.87
CA GLU A 84 -3.00 -9.15 -6.50
C GLU A 84 -1.57 -9.33 -5.98
N ALA A 85 -1.23 -10.45 -5.35
CA ALA A 85 0.15 -10.72 -4.90
C ALA A 85 1.10 -10.96 -6.07
N GLU A 86 0.63 -11.68 -7.11
CA GLU A 86 1.39 -11.93 -8.34
C GLU A 86 1.58 -10.63 -9.14
N ILE A 87 0.55 -9.80 -9.26
CA ILE A 87 0.63 -8.46 -9.88
C ILE A 87 1.59 -7.53 -9.14
N GLN A 88 1.59 -7.52 -7.79
CA GLN A 88 2.53 -6.70 -7.01
C GLN A 88 3.97 -7.20 -7.19
N MET A 89 4.21 -8.51 -7.17
CA MET A 89 5.55 -9.09 -7.30
C MET A 89 6.15 -8.86 -8.69
N ALA A 90 5.35 -9.03 -9.75
CA ALA A 90 5.75 -8.68 -11.12
C ALA A 90 6.11 -7.19 -11.27
N LEU A 91 5.41 -6.30 -10.55
CA LEU A 91 5.69 -4.86 -10.55
C LEU A 91 7.01 -4.48 -9.85
N TYR A 92 7.63 -5.39 -9.09
CA TYR A 92 8.92 -5.17 -8.41
C TYR A 92 10.10 -5.85 -9.11
N GLU A 93 9.91 -6.95 -9.84
CA GLU A 93 10.98 -7.56 -10.66
C GLU A 93 11.32 -6.69 -11.90
N ASP A 94 10.32 -6.06 -12.52
CA ASP A 94 10.47 -5.21 -13.72
C ASP A 94 11.18 -3.86 -13.48
N ILE A 95 11.58 -3.57 -12.23
CA ILE A 95 12.41 -2.42 -11.85
C ILE A 95 13.89 -2.82 -11.63
N SER A 96 14.23 -4.09 -11.84
CA SER A 96 15.59 -4.64 -11.71
C SER A 96 16.26 -4.97 -13.05
N SER A 97 15.56 -4.81 -14.17
CA SER A 97 16.13 -4.87 -15.53
C SER A 97 16.75 -3.51 -15.90
N GLU A 98 17.94 -3.56 -16.48
CA GLU A 98 18.69 -2.38 -16.92
C GLU A 98 18.09 -1.79 -18.21
N ASP A 99 17.14 -0.86 -18.08
CA ASP A 99 16.74 0.01 -19.20
C ASP A 99 17.79 1.11 -19.42
N ASN A 100 18.90 0.68 -20.01
CA ASN A 100 19.84 1.54 -20.70
C ASN A 100 19.29 1.82 -22.10
N ASP A 101 18.80 3.04 -22.36
CA ASP A 101 18.53 3.47 -23.73
C ASP A 101 18.86 4.94 -23.96
N GLU A 102 19.64 5.19 -25.00
CA GLU A 102 20.22 6.48 -25.36
C GLU A 102 19.20 7.34 -26.15
N ARG A 103 19.20 8.67 -25.90
CA ARG A 103 19.43 9.67 -26.97
C ARG A 103 19.46 11.13 -26.52
N ASP A 104 20.52 11.79 -27.00
CA ASP A 104 20.69 13.20 -27.37
C ASP A 104 20.02 14.33 -26.56
N ALA A 105 20.87 15.03 -25.80
CA ALA A 105 20.78 16.47 -25.64
C ALA A 105 21.97 17.12 -26.38
N ASP A 106 21.73 17.61 -27.60
CA ASP A 106 22.72 18.28 -28.44
C ASP A 106 23.09 19.66 -27.84
N PHE A 107 24.34 19.83 -27.41
CA PHE A 107 24.86 21.10 -26.87
C PHE A 107 26.12 21.52 -27.63
N GLN A 108 26.00 22.59 -28.42
CA GLN A 108 27.14 23.18 -29.11
C GLN A 108 28.02 23.99 -28.15
N ASP A 109 29.34 23.78 -28.22
CA ASP A 109 30.28 24.92 -28.18
C ASP A 109 31.56 24.69 -29.02
N SER A 110 31.90 25.72 -29.80
CA SER A 110 33.19 26.14 -30.37
C SER A 110 34.30 25.14 -30.78
N SER A 111 34.47 25.05 -32.11
CA SER A 111 35.69 25.15 -32.97
C SER A 111 37.08 25.47 -32.34
N PRO A 112 38.24 25.29 -33.05
CA PRO A 112 38.42 24.97 -34.49
C PRO A 112 39.49 23.91 -34.85
N SER A 113 39.42 23.34 -36.07
CA SER A 113 40.43 23.54 -37.15
C SER A 113 40.41 22.47 -38.27
N GLY A 114 40.61 22.94 -39.52
CA GLY A 114 41.45 22.25 -40.49
C GLY A 114 40.82 21.33 -41.55
N LYS A 115 40.67 21.87 -42.78
CA LYS A 115 40.97 21.22 -44.10
C LYS A 115 40.12 19.99 -44.51
N SER A 116 39.69 19.79 -45.76
CA SER A 116 39.72 20.54 -47.03
C SER A 116 38.80 19.82 -48.04
N GLN A 117 38.37 20.51 -49.11
CA GLN A 117 37.89 19.92 -50.40
C GLN A 117 36.58 19.08 -50.38
N SER A 118 35.75 19.01 -51.42
CA SER A 118 35.64 19.83 -52.66
C SER A 118 34.36 19.47 -53.44
N SER A 119 33.78 20.45 -54.16
CA SER A 119 32.78 20.31 -55.27
C SER A 119 31.41 19.68 -54.93
N SER A 120 30.28 20.04 -55.54
CA SER A 120 29.94 20.93 -56.68
C SER A 120 28.62 21.68 -56.38
N GLY A 121 28.38 22.91 -56.86
CA GLY A 121 27.66 23.20 -58.13
C GLY A 121 26.15 22.92 -58.03
N HIS A 122 25.18 23.83 -58.28
CA HIS A 122 25.20 25.10 -59.00
C HIS A 122 24.01 26.04 -58.61
N ARG A 123 24.22 27.34 -58.81
CA ARG A 123 23.29 28.43 -59.24
C ARG A 123 22.05 27.98 -60.08
N THR A 124 20.90 28.69 -60.23
CA THR A 124 20.59 30.15 -60.10
C THR A 124 19.06 30.49 -60.19
N THR A 125 18.58 31.41 -59.32
CA THR A 125 17.58 32.52 -59.52
C THR A 125 16.04 32.35 -59.81
N PRO A 126 15.19 33.31 -59.33
CA PRO A 126 13.70 33.41 -59.50
C PRO A 126 13.30 34.42 -60.64
N PRO A 127 12.12 35.14 -60.76
CA PRO A 127 10.91 35.35 -59.90
C PRO A 127 9.49 35.52 -60.58
N ARG A 128 8.50 36.04 -59.82
CA ARG A 128 7.10 36.51 -60.15
C ARG A 128 6.00 35.44 -60.00
N GLY A 129 4.75 35.71 -59.59
CA GLY A 129 3.96 36.90 -59.17
C GLY A 129 2.44 36.52 -59.26
N ALA A 130 1.43 37.13 -58.63
CA ALA A 130 1.27 38.42 -57.94
C ALA A 130 -0.11 38.52 -57.21
N LYS A 131 -0.29 39.52 -56.32
CA LYS A 131 -1.57 40.18 -55.91
C LYS A 131 -2.62 39.34 -55.12
N HIS A 132 -3.43 39.86 -54.19
CA HIS A 132 -3.79 41.24 -53.73
C HIS A 132 -4.04 41.23 -52.19
N LYS A 133 -3.62 42.26 -51.41
CA LYS A 133 -4.43 43.31 -50.72
C LYS A 133 -5.58 42.82 -49.78
N ARG A 134 -5.85 43.40 -48.59
CA ARG A 134 -5.33 44.60 -47.87
C ARG A 134 -5.77 44.63 -46.38
N ASP A 135 -4.98 45.34 -45.55
CA ASP A 135 -5.26 46.22 -44.38
C ASP A 135 -6.36 45.83 -43.34
N SER A 136 -6.25 46.10 -42.02
CA SER A 136 -5.56 47.17 -41.26
C SER A 136 -4.94 46.61 -39.95
N GLU A 137 -3.72 46.97 -39.52
CA GLU A 137 -3.33 48.14 -38.68
C GLU A 137 -4.14 48.29 -37.37
N SER A 138 -3.59 48.56 -36.16
CA SER A 138 -2.23 48.82 -35.63
C SER A 138 -2.27 48.62 -34.08
N GLY A 139 -1.21 48.61 -33.25
CA GLY A 139 0.24 48.72 -33.37
C GLY A 139 0.90 48.08 -32.11
N ALA A 140 2.17 47.64 -32.14
CA ALA A 140 3.36 48.40 -31.69
C ALA A 140 3.37 48.80 -30.19
N SER A 141 4.47 48.73 -29.42
CA SER A 141 5.80 48.11 -29.58
C SER A 141 6.59 48.37 -28.27
N GLY A 142 7.45 47.45 -27.81
CA GLY A 142 8.29 47.73 -26.62
C GLY A 142 9.28 46.61 -26.25
N LYS A 143 10.49 46.66 -26.82
CA LYS A 143 11.64 45.86 -26.35
C LYS A 143 12.67 46.79 -25.70
N SER A 144 13.07 46.46 -24.47
CA SER A 144 14.38 46.81 -23.87
C SER A 144 14.59 45.88 -22.67
N SER A 145 15.42 44.83 -22.74
CA SER A 145 16.89 44.80 -22.77
C SER A 145 17.57 45.17 -21.45
N GLY A 146 18.21 44.18 -20.81
CA GLY A 146 19.35 44.38 -19.88
C GLY A 146 19.03 44.16 -18.40
N GLY A 147 19.64 43.12 -17.80
CA GLY A 147 19.62 42.89 -16.36
C GLY A 147 19.84 41.43 -15.98
N SER A 148 21.09 40.96 -16.02
CA SER A 148 21.45 39.67 -15.41
C SER A 148 21.62 39.84 -13.90
N ASP A 149 20.93 39.02 -13.11
CA ASP A 149 21.49 38.50 -11.86
C ASP A 149 21.04 37.05 -11.64
N SER A 150 21.83 36.35 -10.85
CA SER A 150 21.85 34.92 -10.59
C SER A 150 20.60 34.37 -9.87
N GLY A 151 20.21 33.15 -10.26
CA GLY A 151 19.14 32.39 -9.59
C GLY A 151 19.07 30.94 -10.08
N GLU A 152 19.15 29.98 -9.16
CA GLU A 152 19.00 28.55 -9.44
C GLU A 152 17.59 28.22 -9.98
N PRO A 153 17.43 27.22 -10.87
CA PRO A 153 16.11 26.83 -11.36
C PRO A 153 15.29 26.12 -10.26
N GLU A 154 14.19 26.74 -9.82
CA GLU A 154 13.29 26.19 -8.80
C GLU A 154 12.84 24.75 -9.13
N HIS A 155 12.93 23.85 -8.16
CA HIS A 155 12.37 22.50 -8.26
C HIS A 155 10.87 22.53 -8.61
N LYS A 156 10.45 21.62 -9.50
CA LYS A 156 9.05 21.36 -9.92
C LYS A 156 8.08 21.43 -8.72
N ARG A 157 7.28 22.50 -8.62
CA ARG A 157 6.30 22.69 -7.53
C ARG A 157 5.26 21.56 -7.54
N SER A 158 4.99 20.99 -6.37
CA SER A 158 3.92 20.03 -6.16
C SER A 158 2.56 20.60 -6.54
N ARG A 159 1.67 19.78 -7.11
CA ARG A 159 0.29 20.20 -7.39
C ARG A 159 -0.44 20.46 -6.05
N PRO A 160 -1.16 21.59 -5.86
CA PRO A 160 -1.79 21.93 -4.58
C PRO A 160 -2.76 20.88 -4.02
N SER A 161 -3.34 20.04 -4.88
CA SER A 161 -4.21 18.92 -4.50
C SER A 161 -3.48 17.77 -3.80
N GLN A 162 -2.18 17.59 -4.07
CA GLN A 162 -1.37 16.52 -3.47
C GLN A 162 -0.85 16.92 -2.08
N GLU A 163 -0.49 18.19 -1.89
CA GLU A 163 -0.10 18.74 -0.58
C GLU A 163 -1.24 18.65 0.45
N ARG A 164 -2.49 18.89 0.02
CA ARG A 164 -3.69 18.74 0.89
C ARG A 164 -3.87 17.32 1.43
N LYS A 165 -3.26 16.30 0.79
CA LYS A 165 -3.29 14.90 1.25
C LYS A 165 -2.07 14.51 2.09
N GLN A 166 -1.18 15.44 2.42
CA GLN A 166 0.04 15.22 3.22
C GLN A 166 0.02 16.05 4.51
N SER A 167 0.46 15.45 5.61
CA SER A 167 0.70 16.13 6.88
C SER A 167 1.80 17.20 6.78
N ALA A 168 1.93 18.04 7.80
CA ALA A 168 2.98 19.06 7.86
C ALA A 168 4.39 18.43 7.94
N LEU A 169 4.56 17.27 8.59
CA LEU A 169 5.85 16.59 8.66
C LEU A 169 6.14 15.78 7.38
N ALA A 170 5.13 15.21 6.73
CA ALA A 170 5.27 14.48 5.45
C ALA A 170 5.82 15.36 4.31
N ARG A 171 5.53 16.68 4.34
CA ARG A 171 6.05 17.66 3.38
C ARG A 171 7.53 18.01 3.60
N LYS A 172 8.08 17.77 4.79
CA LYS A 172 9.51 18.01 5.07
C LYS A 172 10.36 16.88 4.49
N LYS A 173 11.55 17.20 3.99
CA LYS A 173 12.62 16.19 3.77
C LYS A 173 13.14 15.69 5.13
N TYR A 174 13.59 14.44 5.20
CA TYR A 174 14.11 13.84 6.44
C TYR A 174 15.18 14.71 7.13
N ALA A 175 16.16 15.21 6.38
CA ALA A 175 17.22 16.09 6.86
C ALA A 175 16.74 17.48 7.39
N LYS A 176 15.45 17.81 7.31
CA LYS A 176 14.83 19.03 7.87
C LYS A 176 13.91 18.74 9.07
N LEU A 177 13.92 17.51 9.58
CA LEU A 177 13.24 17.12 10.82
C LEU A 177 14.14 17.44 12.02
N THR A 178 13.56 18.00 13.08
CA THR A 178 14.26 18.19 14.35
C THR A 178 14.26 16.87 15.14
N PRO A 179 15.17 16.67 16.13
CA PRO A 179 15.17 15.47 16.97
C PRO A 179 13.82 15.18 17.62
N GLY A 180 13.11 16.22 18.09
CA GLY A 180 11.75 16.07 18.61
C GLY A 180 10.74 15.60 17.56
N GLN A 181 10.88 15.99 16.29
CA GLN A 181 10.02 15.53 15.19
C GLN A 181 10.36 14.12 14.71
N LEU A 182 11.59 13.63 14.93
CA LEU A 182 11.94 12.23 14.70
C LEU A 182 11.28 11.30 15.73
N LYS A 183 10.97 11.78 16.95
CA LYS A 183 10.24 11.00 17.97
C LYS A 183 8.71 10.94 17.75
N VAL A 184 8.14 11.65 16.76
CA VAL A 184 6.68 11.74 16.57
C VAL A 184 6.11 10.57 15.76
N VAL A 185 4.97 10.05 16.21
CA VAL A 185 4.04 9.23 15.43
C VAL A 185 2.82 10.09 15.10
N GLU A 186 2.57 10.40 13.83
CA GLU A 186 1.46 11.26 13.40
C GLU A 186 0.12 10.52 13.32
N VAL A 187 -0.81 10.84 14.22
CA VAL A 187 -2.17 10.27 14.29
C VAL A 187 -2.98 10.48 12.98
N PRO A 188 -3.85 9.53 12.57
CA PRO A 188 -4.77 9.69 11.45
C PRO A 188 -5.79 10.84 11.61
N GLY A 189 -5.63 11.87 10.77
CA GLY A 189 -6.58 12.97 10.54
C GLY A 189 -7.23 12.91 9.15
N ARG A 190 -8.50 13.34 9.04
CA ARG A 190 -9.34 13.24 7.83
C ARG A 190 -8.65 13.75 6.55
N GLY A 191 -8.70 12.95 5.48
CA GLY A 191 -8.23 13.32 4.14
C GLY A 191 -6.71 13.27 3.90
N VAL A 192 -5.90 13.01 4.94
CA VAL A 192 -4.44 12.87 4.83
C VAL A 192 -4.05 11.40 4.63
N VAL A 193 -3.32 11.10 3.56
CA VAL A 193 -2.92 9.73 3.14
C VAL A 193 -1.42 9.47 3.30
N SER A 194 -0.65 10.48 3.69
CA SER A 194 0.78 10.33 3.97
C SER A 194 1.23 11.21 5.14
N ARG A 195 2.04 10.61 6.00
CA ARG A 195 2.40 11.03 7.36
C ARG A 195 3.82 10.59 7.69
N ARG A 196 4.39 11.02 8.82
CA ARG A 196 5.63 10.47 9.36
C ARG A 196 5.41 9.68 10.66
N HIS A 197 5.99 8.48 10.72
CA HIS A 197 6.09 7.66 11.93
C HIS A 197 7.58 7.54 12.29
N TYR A 198 7.95 7.96 13.50
CA TYR A 198 9.35 8.11 13.93
C TYR A 198 10.25 8.79 12.89
N GLY A 199 9.74 9.80 12.20
CA GLY A 199 10.44 10.48 11.11
C GLY A 199 10.47 9.75 9.76
N LEU A 200 10.06 8.49 9.61
CA LEU A 200 9.94 7.80 8.32
C LEU A 200 8.64 8.17 7.60
N LEU A 201 8.70 8.43 6.29
CA LEU A 201 7.51 8.76 5.50
C LEU A 201 6.66 7.53 5.18
N MET A 202 5.43 7.54 5.66
CA MET A 202 4.46 6.45 5.49
C MET A 202 3.40 6.83 4.45
N LYS A 203 2.92 5.82 3.73
CA LYS A 203 1.68 5.83 2.95
C LYS A 203 0.65 5.01 3.73
N PHE A 204 -0.51 5.61 3.92
CA PHE A 204 -1.73 4.93 4.33
C PHE A 204 -2.58 4.80 3.06
N PRO A 205 -3.12 3.62 2.73
CA PRO A 205 -4.12 3.56 1.67
C PRO A 205 -5.29 4.48 2.07
N PRO A 206 -5.83 5.29 1.15
CA PRO A 206 -7.17 5.83 1.38
C PRO A 206 -8.12 4.64 1.56
N GLY A 207 -9.12 4.77 2.44
CA GLY A 207 -10.16 3.74 2.57
C GLY A 207 -10.87 3.56 1.24
N THR A 208 -10.47 2.55 0.47
CA THR A 208 -11.02 2.27 -0.86
C THR A 208 -11.95 1.09 -0.77
N ALA A 209 -13.17 1.30 -1.24
CA ALA A 209 -13.89 0.41 -2.15
C ALA A 209 -13.54 -1.08 -2.18
N ASN A 210 -12.38 -1.38 -2.76
CA ASN A 210 -11.93 -2.71 -3.15
C ASN A 210 -10.73 -3.17 -2.32
N ALA A 211 -10.34 -2.43 -1.28
CA ALA A 211 -9.36 -2.93 -0.33
C ALA A 211 -10.00 -4.12 0.40
N VAL A 212 -9.27 -5.24 0.45
CA VAL A 212 -9.51 -6.28 1.43
C VAL A 212 -9.72 -5.61 2.79
N GLU A 213 -10.83 -5.94 3.47
CA GLU A 213 -11.13 -5.40 4.78
C GLU A 213 -9.90 -5.61 5.68
N PRO A 214 -9.28 -4.53 6.19
CA PRO A 214 -8.13 -4.67 7.06
C PRO A 214 -8.57 -5.47 8.29
N THR A 215 -7.76 -6.46 8.68
CA THR A 215 -7.99 -7.24 9.90
C THR A 215 -8.34 -6.29 11.04
N THR A 216 -9.47 -6.50 11.70
CA THR A 216 -10.06 -5.52 12.62
C THR A 216 -9.04 -5.03 13.64
N GLY A 217 -8.80 -3.72 13.67
CA GLY A 217 -7.84 -3.08 14.57
C GLY A 217 -6.34 -3.32 14.28
N PHE A 218 -5.99 -4.10 13.26
CA PHE A 218 -4.62 -4.21 12.75
C PHE A 218 -4.25 -2.96 11.93
N PRO A 219 -3.02 -2.42 12.08
CA PRO A 219 -2.60 -1.22 11.35
C PRO A 219 -2.51 -1.47 9.83
N ASP A 220 -2.91 -0.48 9.01
CA ASP A 220 -2.74 -0.51 7.55
C ASP A 220 -1.89 0.70 7.10
N TYR A 221 -0.57 0.54 7.19
CA TYR A 221 0.41 1.49 6.70
C TYR A 221 1.71 0.84 6.23
N THR A 222 2.42 1.53 5.32
CA THR A 222 3.69 1.06 4.73
C THR A 222 4.62 2.24 4.45
N PRO A 223 5.96 2.10 4.63
CA PRO A 223 6.91 3.15 4.30
C PRO A 223 6.97 3.42 2.78
N ILE A 224 7.23 4.67 2.38
CA ILE A 224 7.34 5.05 0.96
C ILE A 224 8.74 4.75 0.43
N LEU A 225 9.03 3.47 0.19
CA LEU A 225 10.34 2.97 -0.27
C LEU A 225 10.72 3.42 -1.69
N ALA A 226 9.76 3.89 -2.50
CA ALA A 226 10.01 4.48 -3.82
C ALA A 226 10.84 5.79 -3.79
N ARG A 227 11.15 6.32 -2.60
CA ARG A 227 12.10 7.41 -2.40
C ARG A 227 13.37 6.83 -1.79
N VAL A 228 14.48 6.94 -2.52
CA VAL A 228 15.80 6.42 -2.10
C VAL A 228 16.16 6.92 -0.70
N GLU A 229 15.90 8.20 -0.38
CA GLU A 229 16.24 8.74 0.92
C GLU A 229 15.44 8.11 2.06
N GLU A 230 14.16 7.78 1.85
CA GLU A 230 13.31 7.14 2.87
C GLU A 230 13.65 5.64 3.01
N ALA A 231 13.93 4.96 1.90
CA ALA A 231 14.42 3.58 1.91
C ALA A 231 15.76 3.45 2.65
N ASP A 232 16.67 4.40 2.48
CA ASP A 232 17.95 4.42 3.20
C ASP A 232 17.78 4.68 4.70
N GLN A 233 16.80 5.49 5.12
CA GLN A 233 16.51 5.63 6.56
C GLN A 233 15.91 4.35 7.15
N VAL A 234 15.05 3.64 6.41
CA VAL A 234 14.54 2.33 6.81
C VAL A 234 15.69 1.33 6.99
N ARG A 235 16.61 1.23 6.01
CA ARG A 235 17.78 0.34 6.07
C ARG A 235 18.69 0.66 7.26
N LYS A 236 18.97 1.94 7.53
CA LYS A 236 19.85 2.37 8.63
C LYS A 236 19.33 2.07 10.03
N ARG A 237 18.03 1.79 10.16
CA ARG A 237 17.38 1.46 11.45
C ARG A 237 17.43 -0.02 11.77
N TRP A 238 17.57 -0.87 10.76
CA TRP A 238 17.82 -2.30 10.97
C TRP A 238 19.29 -2.52 11.36
N LEU A 239 19.52 -2.88 12.63
CA LEU A 239 20.83 -3.29 13.11
C LEU A 239 20.80 -4.79 13.41
N GLN A 240 21.61 -5.56 12.66
CA GLN A 240 21.66 -7.02 12.76
C GLN A 240 21.93 -7.53 14.18
N ALA A 241 22.80 -6.85 14.94
CA ALA A 241 23.16 -7.25 16.30
C ALA A 241 21.97 -7.15 17.26
N ASP A 242 21.28 -6.00 17.29
CA ASP A 242 20.09 -5.79 18.10
C ASP A 242 18.96 -6.74 17.70
N PHE A 243 18.80 -7.00 16.41
CA PHE A 243 17.75 -7.91 15.93
C PHE A 243 18.05 -9.36 16.31
N ALA A 244 19.31 -9.79 16.23
CA ALA A 244 19.75 -11.08 16.75
C ALA A 244 19.65 -11.18 18.28
N GLU A 245 19.72 -10.07 19.02
CA GLU A 245 19.45 -10.01 20.46
C GLU A 245 17.95 -10.16 20.76
N LEU A 246 17.08 -9.45 20.03
CA LEU A 246 15.63 -9.60 20.11
C LEU A 246 15.19 -11.04 19.80
N LEU A 247 15.74 -11.67 18.75
CA LEU A 247 15.41 -13.06 18.43
C LEU A 247 15.84 -14.06 19.52
N LYS A 248 16.86 -13.74 20.34
CA LYS A 248 17.27 -14.61 21.47
C LYS A 248 16.30 -14.56 22.65
N SER A 249 15.56 -13.45 22.85
CA SER A 249 14.51 -13.39 23.87
C SER A 249 13.28 -14.23 23.50
N ALA A 250 13.19 -14.69 22.24
CA ALA A 250 12.11 -15.52 21.72
C ALA A 250 10.70 -14.95 22.04
N PRO A 251 10.40 -13.68 21.64
CA PRO A 251 9.17 -12.99 22.05
C PRO A 251 7.88 -13.71 21.66
N TRP A 252 7.93 -14.58 20.65
CA TRP A 252 6.83 -15.46 20.25
C TRP A 252 6.47 -16.54 21.29
N ASN A 253 7.35 -16.89 22.22
CA ASN A 253 7.05 -17.79 23.33
C ASN A 253 6.12 -17.08 24.32
N ASN A 254 6.53 -15.92 24.83
CA ASN A 254 5.71 -15.06 25.69
C ASN A 254 4.37 -14.76 25.01
N MET A 255 4.39 -14.39 23.72
CA MET A 255 3.17 -14.21 22.93
C MET A 255 2.27 -15.46 22.97
N PHE A 256 2.80 -16.67 22.84
CA PHE A 256 1.96 -17.88 22.91
C PHE A 256 1.51 -18.24 24.33
N GLU A 257 2.34 -17.99 25.34
CA GLU A 257 2.07 -18.30 26.75
C GLU A 257 0.96 -17.39 27.31
N ASP A 258 1.07 -16.08 27.07
CA ASP A 258 0.18 -15.00 27.51
C ASP A 258 -1.08 -14.84 26.62
N ARG A 259 -1.29 -15.75 25.66
CA ARG A 259 -2.44 -15.66 24.73
C ARG A 259 -3.79 -15.76 25.44
N VAL A 260 -4.80 -15.12 24.86
CA VAL A 260 -6.20 -15.34 25.27
C VAL A 260 -6.55 -16.83 25.11
N ARG A 261 -6.94 -17.49 26.21
CA ARG A 261 -7.35 -18.92 26.22
C ARG A 261 -8.86 -19.10 26.37
N GLN A 262 -9.62 -18.01 26.45
CA GLN A 262 -11.08 -18.04 26.59
C GLN A 262 -11.74 -17.83 25.22
N LEU A 263 -12.92 -18.43 25.05
CA LEU A 263 -13.81 -18.11 23.94
C LEU A 263 -14.78 -17.02 24.40
N LEU A 264 -14.81 -15.91 23.66
CA LEU A 264 -15.61 -14.73 23.97
C LEU A 264 -16.89 -14.64 23.11
N LEU A 265 -16.94 -15.36 21.99
CA LEU A 265 -18.04 -15.33 21.01
C LEU A 265 -18.81 -16.67 20.93
N HIS A 266 -18.21 -17.79 21.33
CA HIS A 266 -18.80 -19.14 21.25
C HIS A 266 -18.73 -19.87 22.59
N ARG A 267 -19.86 -20.43 23.04
CA ARG A 267 -19.91 -21.17 24.31
C ARG A 267 -19.25 -22.53 24.12
N PRO A 268 -18.29 -22.96 24.98
CA PRO A 268 -17.68 -24.28 24.87
C PRO A 268 -18.68 -25.44 24.90
N ALA A 269 -19.84 -25.26 25.56
CA ALA A 269 -20.92 -26.25 25.62
C ALA A 269 -21.67 -26.46 24.28
N ASP A 270 -21.61 -25.49 23.37
CA ASP A 270 -22.24 -25.57 22.04
C ASP A 270 -21.28 -26.18 20.99
N LEU A 271 -20.01 -26.44 21.35
CA LEU A 271 -19.01 -27.02 20.47
C LEU A 271 -19.01 -28.55 20.56
N ASP A 272 -19.28 -29.24 19.46
CA ASP A 272 -19.18 -30.70 19.42
C ASP A 272 -17.71 -31.19 19.47
N ALA A 273 -17.52 -32.50 19.69
CA ALA A 273 -16.20 -33.09 19.80
C ALA A 273 -15.32 -32.95 18.53
N LYS A 274 -15.92 -32.79 17.34
CA LYS A 274 -15.19 -32.59 16.08
C LYS A 274 -14.69 -31.14 15.97
N ILE A 275 -15.51 -30.18 16.38
CA ILE A 275 -15.11 -28.77 16.45
C ILE A 275 -14.03 -28.56 17.52
N GLN A 276 -14.13 -29.26 18.67
CA GLN A 276 -13.09 -29.26 19.70
C GLN A 276 -11.77 -29.90 19.22
N ASP A 277 -11.81 -31.00 18.45
CA ASP A 277 -10.60 -31.53 17.80
C ASP A 277 -10.00 -30.49 16.82
N GLY A 278 -10.84 -29.84 16.00
CA GLY A 278 -10.42 -28.80 15.07
C GLY A 278 -9.72 -27.62 15.75
N LEU A 279 -10.28 -27.12 16.87
CA LEU A 279 -9.64 -26.09 17.68
C LEU A 279 -8.32 -26.57 18.29
N SER A 280 -8.25 -27.81 18.77
CA SER A 280 -7.02 -28.40 19.31
C SER A 280 -5.92 -28.49 18.25
N ARG A 281 -6.27 -28.90 17.03
CA ARG A 281 -5.37 -28.92 15.87
C ARG A 281 -4.88 -27.51 15.50
N LEU A 282 -5.75 -26.51 15.58
CA LEU A 282 -5.42 -25.11 15.29
C LEU A 282 -4.49 -24.51 16.35
N VAL A 283 -4.76 -24.71 17.64
CA VAL A 283 -3.88 -24.26 18.74
C VAL A 283 -2.53 -24.99 18.72
N LYS A 284 -2.49 -26.27 18.35
CA LYS A 284 -1.24 -26.98 18.09
C LYS A 284 -0.44 -26.31 16.96
N PHE A 285 -1.11 -26.00 15.83
CA PHE A 285 -0.48 -25.30 14.72
C PHE A 285 0.04 -23.90 15.13
N MET A 286 -0.74 -23.16 15.93
CA MET A 286 -0.32 -21.88 16.53
C MET A 286 0.93 -22.03 17.38
N SER A 287 0.99 -23.05 18.25
CA SER A 287 2.19 -23.35 19.05
C SER A 287 3.40 -23.64 18.18
N GLU A 288 3.29 -24.59 17.24
CA GLU A 288 4.39 -25.01 16.36
C GLU A 288 4.91 -23.86 15.47
N ASN A 289 4.03 -22.94 15.04
CA ASN A 289 4.34 -21.87 14.09
C ASN A 289 4.34 -20.46 14.72
N ARG A 290 4.32 -20.34 16.07
CA ARG A 290 4.18 -19.07 16.80
C ARG A 290 5.19 -17.98 16.39
N LYS A 291 6.41 -18.38 16.02
CA LYS A 291 7.46 -17.51 15.50
C LYS A 291 7.06 -16.82 14.18
N ALA A 292 6.36 -17.52 13.30
CA ALA A 292 5.85 -16.99 12.04
C ALA A 292 4.64 -16.07 12.25
N PHE A 293 3.72 -16.40 13.16
CA PHE A 293 2.65 -15.49 13.58
C PHE A 293 3.21 -14.16 14.12
N TRP A 294 4.18 -14.24 15.05
CA TRP A 294 4.84 -13.06 15.60
C TRP A 294 5.51 -12.22 14.49
N TYR A 295 6.33 -12.83 13.62
CA TYR A 295 7.01 -12.08 12.55
C TYR A 295 6.03 -11.44 11.55
N THR A 296 4.92 -12.12 11.23
CA THR A 296 3.91 -11.57 10.32
C THR A 296 3.16 -10.38 10.93
N GLY A 297 2.92 -10.41 12.25
CA GLY A 297 2.36 -9.27 13.00
C GLY A 297 3.33 -8.09 13.16
N HIS A 298 4.63 -8.35 13.21
CA HIS A 298 5.70 -7.36 13.45
C HIS A 298 6.60 -7.14 12.22
N TRP A 299 6.06 -7.34 11.01
CA TRP A 299 6.82 -7.33 9.76
C TRP A 299 7.71 -6.09 9.62
N PHE A 300 9.00 -6.26 9.35
CA PHE A 300 9.94 -5.14 9.15
C PHE A 300 10.83 -5.38 7.92
N PHE A 301 11.60 -4.38 7.50
CA PHE A 301 12.46 -4.50 6.31
C PHE A 301 13.68 -5.35 6.65
N VAL A 302 13.57 -6.65 6.42
CA VAL A 302 14.70 -7.57 6.34
C VAL A 302 15.31 -7.43 4.95
N ASN A 303 16.62 -7.15 4.87
CA ASN A 303 17.34 -7.31 3.61
C ASN A 303 17.74 -8.78 3.45
N HIS A 304 16.80 -9.59 2.96
CA HIS A 304 16.96 -11.02 2.74
C HIS A 304 18.19 -11.29 1.84
N GLY A 305 19.01 -12.28 2.19
CA GLY A 305 20.33 -12.51 1.59
C GLY A 305 21.52 -11.82 2.28
N LEU A 306 21.31 -10.93 3.27
CA LEU A 306 22.43 -10.41 4.09
C LEU A 306 22.80 -11.33 5.26
N ASP A 307 21.86 -12.11 5.80
CA ASP A 307 22.14 -13.06 6.87
C ASP A 307 21.19 -14.26 6.90
N ALA A 308 21.69 -15.40 7.38
CA ALA A 308 20.98 -16.66 7.34
C ALA A 308 19.76 -16.74 8.30
N ALA A 309 19.73 -15.96 9.39
CA ALA A 309 18.60 -15.96 10.31
C ALA A 309 17.39 -15.24 9.69
N SER A 310 17.66 -14.12 9.02
CA SER A 310 16.73 -13.35 8.19
C SER A 310 16.13 -14.17 7.04
N ASP A 311 16.93 -15.00 6.36
CA ASP A 311 16.44 -15.86 5.28
C ASP A 311 15.62 -17.05 5.80
N GLN A 312 16.07 -17.68 6.89
CA GLN A 312 15.30 -18.75 7.54
C GLN A 312 13.95 -18.24 8.03
N LEU A 313 13.90 -17.04 8.62
CA LEU A 313 12.67 -16.43 9.12
C LEU A 313 11.63 -16.22 8.01
N ARG A 314 12.04 -15.84 6.80
CA ARG A 314 11.14 -15.79 5.64
C ARG A 314 10.63 -17.17 5.26
N GLN A 315 11.51 -18.16 5.15
CA GLN A 315 11.12 -19.54 4.79
C GLN A 315 10.16 -20.15 5.81
N ASP A 316 10.38 -19.93 7.11
CA ASP A 316 9.48 -20.35 8.19
C ASP A 316 8.07 -19.76 7.99
N CYS A 317 7.98 -18.50 7.56
CA CYS A 317 6.71 -17.81 7.35
C CYS A 317 6.00 -18.22 6.06
N ASP A 318 6.73 -18.39 4.95
CA ASP A 318 6.18 -18.91 3.69
C ASP A 318 5.61 -20.33 3.88
N TYR A 319 6.32 -21.16 4.63
CA TYR A 319 5.86 -22.48 5.07
C TYR A 319 4.58 -22.35 5.92
N ALA A 320 4.63 -21.57 7.00
CA ALA A 320 3.52 -21.46 7.94
C ALA A 320 2.25 -20.90 7.29
N ASN A 321 2.34 -19.86 6.47
CA ASN A 321 1.20 -19.31 5.72
C ASN A 321 0.55 -20.37 4.80
N LYS A 322 1.37 -21.12 4.04
CA LYS A 322 0.90 -22.17 3.13
C LYS A 322 0.33 -23.40 3.86
N HIS A 323 0.81 -23.70 5.05
CA HIS A 323 0.28 -24.80 5.88
C HIS A 323 -0.99 -24.38 6.64
N TYR A 324 -1.03 -23.15 7.17
CA TYR A 324 -2.20 -22.58 7.85
C TYR A 324 -3.43 -22.55 6.94
N LYS A 325 -3.31 -22.00 5.73
CA LYS A 325 -4.44 -21.94 4.79
C LYS A 325 -5.03 -23.32 4.51
N ARG A 326 -4.18 -24.33 4.29
CA ARG A 326 -4.62 -25.72 4.11
C ARG A 326 -5.29 -26.32 5.34
N LEU A 327 -4.80 -26.00 6.54
CA LEU A 327 -5.45 -26.43 7.79
C LEU A 327 -6.85 -25.80 7.90
N ILE A 328 -7.01 -24.50 7.64
CA ILE A 328 -8.32 -23.85 7.65
C ILE A 328 -9.25 -24.43 6.58
N ASP A 329 -8.79 -24.57 5.33
CA ASP A 329 -9.57 -25.16 4.23
C ASP A 329 -10.04 -26.60 4.57
N GLU A 330 -9.20 -27.39 5.25
CA GLU A 330 -9.54 -28.74 5.73
C GLU A 330 -10.58 -28.69 6.86
N LEU A 331 -10.34 -27.89 7.90
CA LEU A 331 -11.23 -27.76 9.06
C LEU A 331 -12.63 -27.28 8.62
N VAL A 332 -12.71 -26.24 7.80
CA VAL A 332 -13.98 -25.67 7.31
C VAL A 332 -14.74 -26.68 6.45
N LYS A 333 -14.04 -27.41 5.56
CA LYS A 333 -14.64 -28.51 4.80
C LYS A 333 -15.19 -29.61 5.71
N ASP A 334 -14.56 -29.83 6.85
CA ASP A 334 -15.00 -30.77 7.88
C ASP A 334 -16.09 -30.22 8.82
N GLY A 335 -16.59 -29.00 8.58
CA GLY A 335 -17.71 -28.40 9.33
C GLY A 335 -17.28 -27.52 10.50
N PHE A 336 -15.99 -27.16 10.61
CA PHE A 336 -15.53 -26.16 11.56
C PHE A 336 -16.14 -24.77 11.25
N PRO A 337 -16.82 -24.12 12.20
CA PRO A 337 -17.38 -22.79 11.99
C PRO A 337 -16.28 -21.75 11.72
N GLU A 338 -16.33 -21.08 10.56
CA GLU A 338 -15.42 -19.96 10.24
C GLU A 338 -15.49 -18.82 11.29
N SER A 339 -16.62 -18.68 11.98
CA SER A 339 -16.79 -17.70 13.06
C SER A 339 -15.85 -17.92 14.25
N LEU A 340 -15.34 -19.15 14.48
CA LEU A 340 -14.32 -19.40 15.50
C LEU A 340 -12.97 -18.76 15.16
N LEU A 341 -12.74 -18.36 13.90
CA LEU A 341 -11.55 -17.60 13.50
C LEU A 341 -11.66 -16.11 13.86
N GLU A 342 -12.82 -15.66 14.35
CA GLU A 342 -13.05 -14.32 14.87
C GLU A 342 -12.81 -14.24 16.40
N GLU A 343 -12.56 -15.37 17.05
CA GLU A 343 -12.24 -15.44 18.48
C GLU A 343 -10.85 -14.86 18.77
N PRO A 344 -10.69 -13.93 19.75
CA PRO A 344 -9.37 -13.35 20.06
C PRO A 344 -8.32 -14.39 20.49
N GLY A 345 -8.74 -15.52 21.07
CA GLY A 345 -7.84 -16.64 21.40
C GLY A 345 -7.41 -17.53 20.23
N VAL A 346 -7.97 -17.32 19.04
CA VAL A 346 -7.67 -18.08 17.82
C VAL A 346 -6.86 -17.19 16.87
N TRP A 347 -5.56 -17.43 16.80
CA TRP A 347 -4.67 -16.57 16.02
C TRP A 347 -4.90 -16.72 14.53
N THR A 348 -5.02 -15.58 13.85
CA THR A 348 -5.14 -15.49 12.41
C THR A 348 -4.00 -14.67 11.83
N TYR A 349 -3.60 -14.99 10.60
CA TYR A 349 -2.68 -14.13 9.85
C TYR A 349 -3.42 -12.88 9.35
N PRO A 350 -2.84 -11.68 9.50
CA PRO A 350 -3.48 -10.46 9.05
C PRO A 350 -3.61 -10.46 7.52
N SER A 351 -4.72 -9.94 7.00
CA SER A 351 -5.03 -9.90 5.56
C SER A 351 -4.01 -9.09 4.75
N LYS A 352 -3.25 -8.22 5.42
CA LYS A 352 -2.10 -7.47 4.90
C LYS A 352 -1.05 -7.40 6.02
N VAL A 353 0.21 -7.65 5.69
CA VAL A 353 1.33 -7.35 6.61
C VAL A 353 1.48 -5.84 6.77
N CYS A 354 1.78 -5.39 8.00
CA CYS A 354 2.03 -3.97 8.29
C CYS A 354 3.39 -3.77 8.94
N PHE A 355 4.08 -2.72 8.48
CA PHE A 355 5.44 -2.42 8.87
C PHE A 355 5.56 -2.09 10.37
N TRP A 356 6.46 -2.73 11.11
CA TRP A 356 6.90 -2.25 12.42
C TRP A 356 7.93 -1.13 12.23
N VAL A 357 7.55 0.09 12.60
CA VAL A 357 8.39 1.28 12.42
C VAL A 357 9.46 1.35 13.51
N ILE A 358 10.62 0.72 13.26
CA ILE A 358 11.79 0.83 14.12
C ILE A 358 12.20 2.31 14.27
N MET A 359 12.53 2.72 15.50
CA MET A 359 12.98 4.07 15.84
C MET A 359 14.37 4.38 15.25
N ASP A 360 14.73 5.65 15.13
CA ASP A 360 16.09 6.03 14.74
C ASP A 360 17.10 5.59 15.82
N PRO A 361 18.28 5.03 15.48
CA PRO A 361 19.27 4.63 16.49
C PRO A 361 19.75 5.75 17.41
N SER A 362 19.57 7.03 17.03
CA SER A 362 19.82 8.20 17.88
C SER A 362 18.73 8.49 18.92
N HIS A 363 17.61 7.75 18.90
CA HIS A 363 16.57 7.90 19.91
C HIS A 363 17.05 7.36 21.26
N ALA A 364 17.15 8.28 22.22
CA ALA A 364 17.39 7.98 23.61
C ALA A 364 16.12 8.12 24.46
N ASP A 365 16.06 7.35 25.55
CA ASP A 365 15.12 7.50 26.66
C ASP A 365 15.41 8.77 27.50
N ASP A 366 14.65 8.98 28.57
CA ASP A 366 14.81 10.13 29.48
C ASP A 366 16.12 10.08 30.30
N SER A 367 16.79 8.92 30.35
CA SER A 367 18.11 8.74 30.97
C SER A 367 19.27 8.95 29.99
N GLY A 368 18.98 9.19 28.70
CA GLY A 368 19.98 9.33 27.65
C GLY A 368 20.48 8.01 27.05
N ASN A 369 19.90 6.87 27.42
CA ASN A 369 20.25 5.56 26.87
C ASN A 369 19.49 5.28 25.58
N ARG A 370 20.13 4.57 24.64
CA ARG A 370 19.49 4.15 23.39
C ARG A 370 18.35 3.17 23.68
N ILE A 371 17.18 3.40 23.06
CA ILE A 371 16.00 2.54 23.24
C ILE A 371 16.20 1.22 22.49
N THR A 372 16.23 0.10 23.21
CA THR A 372 16.44 -1.26 22.66
C THR A 372 15.26 -1.70 21.79
N LEU A 373 15.47 -2.68 20.90
CA LEU A 373 14.36 -3.25 20.12
C LEU A 373 13.32 -3.95 21.01
N GLN A 374 13.72 -4.52 22.15
CA GLN A 374 12.80 -5.09 23.13
C GLN A 374 11.85 -4.04 23.71
N SER A 375 12.38 -2.90 24.17
CA SER A 375 11.54 -1.80 24.66
C SER A 375 10.71 -1.13 23.55
N GLN A 376 11.19 -1.12 22.30
CA GLN A 376 10.39 -0.68 21.16
C GLN A 376 9.25 -1.66 20.81
N LEU A 377 9.45 -2.96 21.03
CA LEU A 377 8.42 -3.99 20.84
C LEU A 377 7.29 -3.78 21.87
N GLU A 378 7.62 -3.68 23.16
CA GLU A 378 6.63 -3.39 24.22
C GLU A 378 5.86 -2.09 24.01
N LEU A 379 6.46 -1.09 23.36
CA LEU A 379 5.79 0.16 23.00
C LEU A 379 4.85 0.01 21.79
N VAL A 380 5.23 -0.73 20.74
CA VAL A 380 4.35 -0.94 19.58
C VAL A 380 3.22 -1.90 19.92
N ASP A 381 3.47 -2.97 20.68
CA ASP A 381 2.46 -3.96 21.02
C ASP A 381 1.36 -3.36 21.90
N ARG A 382 1.72 -2.48 22.84
CA ARG A 382 0.75 -1.74 23.66
C ARG A 382 -0.04 -0.69 22.86
N ALA A 383 0.53 -0.15 21.79
CA ALA A 383 -0.13 0.85 20.93
C ALA A 383 -0.98 0.21 19.82
N GLU A 384 -0.60 -0.97 19.36
CA GLU A 384 -1.16 -1.70 18.21
C GLU A 384 -1.37 -3.19 18.58
N PRO A 385 -2.18 -3.53 19.62
CA PRO A 385 -2.23 -4.87 20.24
C PRO A 385 -2.67 -6.01 19.30
N ALA A 386 -3.31 -5.70 18.17
CA ALA A 386 -3.58 -6.64 17.10
C ALA A 386 -2.30 -7.32 16.54
N ARG A 387 -1.12 -6.68 16.63
CA ARG A 387 0.16 -7.28 16.20
C ARG A 387 0.55 -8.49 17.03
N ALA A 388 0.28 -8.41 18.33
CA ALA A 388 0.51 -9.46 19.31
C ALA A 388 -0.80 -10.23 19.62
N GLN A 389 -1.71 -10.32 18.64
CA GLN A 389 -2.95 -11.12 18.74
C GLN A 389 -3.79 -10.82 20.01
N TRP A 390 -3.81 -9.55 20.42
CA TRP A 390 -4.55 -9.03 21.59
C TRP A 390 -4.00 -9.40 22.97
N ASN A 391 -2.84 -10.05 23.07
CA ASN A 391 -2.30 -10.54 24.35
C ASN A 391 -2.01 -9.45 25.40
N TYR A 392 -1.74 -8.21 24.98
CA TYR A 392 -1.46 -7.09 25.89
C TYR A 392 -2.74 -6.38 26.38
N CYS A 393 -3.89 -7.01 26.20
CA CYS A 393 -5.15 -6.55 26.75
C CYS A 393 -5.38 -7.18 28.13
N ASP A 394 -5.06 -6.44 29.20
CA ASP A 394 -5.14 -6.88 30.60
C ASP A 394 -6.58 -7.23 31.09
N SER A 395 -7.60 -7.11 30.24
CA SER A 395 -8.99 -7.45 30.54
C SER A 395 -9.81 -7.77 29.28
N ASP A 396 -10.97 -8.41 29.46
CA ASP A 396 -11.91 -8.68 28.38
C ASP A 396 -12.41 -7.37 27.74
N GLU A 397 -12.59 -6.30 28.51
CA GLU A 397 -12.95 -4.96 27.99
C GLU A 397 -11.85 -4.41 27.08
N ALA A 398 -10.58 -4.61 27.45
CA ALA A 398 -9.44 -4.20 26.63
C ALA A 398 -9.31 -5.05 25.36
N CYS A 399 -9.61 -6.35 25.41
CA CYS A 399 -9.69 -7.20 24.22
C CYS A 399 -10.83 -6.72 23.29
N THR A 400 -12.01 -6.51 23.87
CA THR A 400 -13.24 -6.28 23.12
C THR A 400 -13.41 -4.85 22.63
N GLN A 401 -12.74 -3.84 23.22
CA GLN A 401 -12.86 -2.44 22.77
C GLN A 401 -12.55 -2.25 21.27
N HIS A 402 -11.65 -3.07 20.72
CA HIS A 402 -11.21 -3.00 19.32
C HIS A 402 -12.11 -3.77 18.34
N LEU A 403 -12.98 -4.65 18.83
CA LEU A 403 -13.91 -5.41 17.99
C LEU A 403 -14.91 -4.48 17.27
N SER A 404 -15.34 -4.91 16.09
CA SER A 404 -16.43 -4.26 15.36
C SER A 404 -17.73 -4.34 16.16
N GLN A 405 -18.70 -3.43 15.90
CA GLN A 405 -19.97 -3.47 16.63
C GLN A 405 -20.70 -4.81 16.44
N VAL A 406 -20.64 -5.39 15.24
CA VAL A 406 -21.23 -6.71 14.93
C VAL A 406 -20.62 -7.84 15.77
N LEU A 407 -19.32 -7.77 16.08
CA LEU A 407 -18.67 -8.74 16.97
C LEU A 407 -18.97 -8.45 18.45
N LYS A 408 -19.10 -7.18 18.84
CA LYS A 408 -19.53 -6.79 20.20
C LYS A 408 -20.96 -7.26 20.51
N ASP A 409 -21.87 -7.14 19.54
CA ASP A 409 -23.25 -7.61 19.64
C ASP A 409 -23.36 -9.16 19.71
N ARG A 410 -22.26 -9.88 19.50
CA ARG A 410 -22.11 -11.34 19.59
C ARG A 410 -21.30 -11.81 20.80
N LEU A 411 -20.84 -10.89 21.66
CA LEU A 411 -20.11 -11.27 22.87
C LEU A 411 -21.01 -12.03 23.84
N LEU A 412 -20.45 -13.08 24.42
CA LEU A 412 -21.07 -13.79 25.52
C LEU A 412 -21.08 -12.94 26.80
N ASP A 413 -22.10 -13.15 27.63
CA ASP A 413 -22.09 -12.68 29.02
C ASP A 413 -20.87 -13.26 29.75
N GLU A 414 -20.29 -12.51 30.69
CA GLU A 414 -19.11 -12.93 31.46
C GLU A 414 -19.27 -14.30 32.12
N THR A 415 -20.49 -14.65 32.53
CA THR A 415 -20.81 -15.95 33.13
C THR A 415 -20.92 -17.12 32.16
N GLU A 416 -21.00 -16.86 30.85
CA GLU A 416 -21.02 -17.86 29.79
C GLU A 416 -19.65 -18.05 29.12
N ARG A 417 -18.71 -17.10 29.31
CA ARG A 417 -17.32 -17.21 28.85
C ARG A 417 -16.63 -18.37 29.56
N GLY A 418 -15.94 -19.19 28.77
CA GLY A 418 -15.25 -20.37 29.29
C GLY A 418 -13.82 -20.44 28.77
N GLN A 419 -12.92 -20.95 29.61
CA GLN A 419 -11.58 -21.35 29.17
C GLN A 419 -11.71 -22.53 28.20
N TYR A 420 -11.13 -22.38 27.02
CA TYR A 420 -10.94 -23.49 26.11
C TYR A 420 -9.65 -24.22 26.48
N ASN A 421 -9.82 -25.24 27.32
CA ASN A 421 -8.73 -26.10 27.79
C ASN A 421 -8.27 -27.05 26.68
N VAL A 422 -7.47 -26.54 25.74
CA VAL A 422 -6.45 -27.39 25.11
C VAL A 422 -5.50 -27.81 26.23
N SER A 423 -5.35 -29.12 26.45
CA SER A 423 -4.43 -29.59 27.49
C SER A 423 -3.04 -29.00 27.25
N ASP A 424 -2.45 -28.42 28.29
CA ASP A 424 -1.05 -27.98 28.28
C ASP A 424 -0.06 -29.18 28.25
N ASP A 425 -0.57 -30.42 28.22
CA ASP A 425 0.21 -31.66 27.98
C ASP A 425 0.73 -31.75 26.53
N PHE A 426 1.72 -30.92 26.20
CA PHE A 426 2.66 -31.19 25.10
C PHE A 426 4.00 -31.66 25.68
N PRO A 427 4.59 -32.77 25.16
CA PRO A 427 5.80 -33.37 25.70
C PRO A 427 7.10 -32.63 25.34
#